data_AF-A0A925VX41-F1
#
_entry.id   AF-A0A925VX41-F1
#
_cell.length_a   1.000
_cell.length_b   1.000
_cell.length_c   1.000
_cell.angle_alpha   90.00
_cell.angle_beta   90.00
_cell.angle_gamma   90.00
#
_symmetry.space_group_name_H-M   'P 1'
#
loop_
_entity.id
_entity.type
_entity.pdbx_description
1 polymer ?
#
loop_
_entity_poly.entity_id
_entity_poly.type
_entity_poly.pdbx_seq_one_letter_code
_entity_poly.pdbx_strand_id
1 'polypeptide(L)'
;MCCGKNRAAAQAGAIAAAKARASSSRVMGGPVDTGTSEIMFEFVGDGSASIRGPASGRVYRFAAAGDRLRVDARDRPGLLALPALRWVR
;
A
#
# COMPACT_ATOMS: atom_id res chain seq x y z
N MET A 1 19.23 38.11 -30.35
CA MET A 1 19.12 36.66 -30.60
C MET A 1 20.24 35.97 -29.82
N CYS A 2 20.08 35.51 -28.56
CA CYS A 2 19.39 34.28 -28.08
C CYS A 2 19.75 33.06 -28.95
N CYS A 3 20.30 31.93 -28.49
CA CYS A 3 20.39 31.26 -27.19
C CYS A 3 21.58 30.27 -27.21
N GLY A 4 22.28 30.04 -26.08
CA GLY A 4 23.38 29.05 -26.06
C GLY A 4 23.83 28.55 -24.68
N LYS A 5 23.04 28.77 -23.63
CA LYS A 5 23.33 28.29 -22.27
C LYS A 5 22.13 27.50 -21.79
N ASN A 6 22.20 26.17 -21.93
CA ASN A 6 21.50 25.18 -21.09
C ASN A 6 21.83 23.78 -21.61
N ARG A 7 23.11 23.43 -21.59
CA ARG A 7 23.59 22.06 -21.82
C ARG A 7 24.39 21.57 -20.61
N ALA A 8 23.93 21.91 -19.41
CA ALA A 8 24.30 21.19 -18.20
C ALA A 8 23.55 19.86 -18.22
N ALA A 9 24.05 18.97 -19.08
CA ALA A 9 23.64 17.59 -19.16
C ALA A 9 23.84 16.98 -17.77
N ALA A 10 22.71 16.71 -17.13
CA ALA A 10 22.58 15.75 -16.05
C ALA A 10 23.25 14.45 -16.49
N GLN A 11 24.47 14.19 -16.00
CA GLN A 11 25.15 12.89 -16.03
C GLN A 11 26.54 12.99 -15.35
N ALA A 12 26.54 12.91 -14.02
CA ALA A 12 27.62 12.41 -13.16
C ALA A 12 27.02 12.33 -11.75
N GLY A 13 26.72 11.19 -11.13
CA GLY A 13 27.39 9.89 -11.22
C GLY A 13 28.26 9.70 -9.99
N ALA A 14 27.66 9.21 -8.89
CA ALA A 14 28.28 8.76 -7.64
C ALA A 14 29.01 9.88 -6.84
N ILE A 15 28.96 10.00 -5.51
CA ILE A 15 29.22 9.03 -4.45
C ILE A 15 28.82 9.70 -3.12
N ALA A 16 28.33 8.89 -2.16
CA ALA A 16 28.28 9.18 -0.72
C ALA A 16 27.18 10.12 -0.16
N ALA A 17 25.95 9.62 -0.12
CA ALA A 17 25.05 9.89 1.01
C ALA A 17 24.24 8.62 1.35
N ALA A 18 24.97 7.58 1.76
CA ALA A 18 24.39 6.41 2.40
C ALA A 18 23.84 6.81 3.79
N LYS A 19 22.66 7.44 3.78
CA LYS A 19 21.77 7.48 4.94
C LYS A 19 20.36 7.10 4.48
N ALA A 20 20.28 5.94 3.81
CA ALA A 20 19.05 5.28 3.45
C ALA A 20 18.39 4.69 4.70
N ARG A 21 17.85 5.58 5.54
CA ARG A 21 16.83 5.24 6.52
C ARG A 21 15.49 5.70 5.94
N ALA A 22 15.03 4.95 4.94
CA ALA A 22 13.65 5.03 4.46
C ALA A 22 13.33 3.72 3.72
N SER A 23 12.78 2.77 4.47
CA SER A 23 11.86 1.77 3.91
C SER A 23 10.79 2.53 3.11
N SER A 24 10.93 2.58 1.80
CA SER A 24 9.85 2.96 0.91
C SER A 24 9.98 2.12 -0.34
N SER A 25 9.48 0.89 -0.21
CA SER A 25 9.18 0.04 -1.35
C SER A 25 8.24 0.84 -2.25
N ARG A 26 8.74 1.23 -3.42
CA ARG A 26 7.91 1.79 -4.48
C ARG A 26 7.03 0.67 -5.02
N VAL A 27 5.87 0.46 -4.39
CA VAL A 27 4.74 -0.19 -5.06
C VAL A 27 3.99 0.91 -5.80
N MET A 28 4.15 0.81 -7.12
CA MET A 28 3.48 1.54 -8.17
C MET A 28 1.96 1.36 -8.07
N GLY A 29 1.20 2.46 -8.06
CA GLY A 29 -0.25 2.49 -8.32
C GLY A 29 -1.15 2.02 -7.17
N GLY A 30 -1.42 2.91 -6.20
CA GLY A 30 -2.63 2.77 -5.37
C GLY A 30 -3.86 3.16 -6.21
N PRO A 31 -4.87 2.28 -6.36
CA PRO A 31 -6.11 2.65 -7.05
C PRO A 31 -6.79 3.83 -6.35
N VAL A 32 -6.97 4.92 -7.08
CA VAL A 32 -7.78 6.09 -6.69
C VAL A 32 -9.23 5.65 -6.53
N ASP A 33 -9.70 5.57 -5.29
CA ASP A 33 -11.07 5.23 -4.91
C ASP A 33 -12.03 6.38 -5.20
N THR A 34 -12.58 6.40 -6.41
CA THR A 34 -13.77 7.20 -6.70
C THR A 34 -14.99 6.48 -6.12
N GLY A 35 -15.28 6.70 -4.84
CA GLY A 35 -16.62 6.45 -4.26
C GLY A 35 -16.91 5.07 -3.66
N THR A 36 -15.90 4.27 -3.29
CA THR A 36 -16.16 2.99 -2.62
C THR A 36 -16.35 3.16 -1.12
N SER A 37 -17.42 2.58 -0.55
CA SER A 37 -17.58 2.51 0.90
C SER A 37 -16.44 1.67 1.51
N GLU A 38 -15.58 2.28 2.31
CA GLU A 38 -14.52 1.59 3.04
C GLU A 38 -15.05 1.12 4.41
N ILE A 39 -14.68 -0.09 4.83
CA ILE A 39 -15.00 -0.66 6.14
C ILE A 39 -13.70 -1.11 6.84
N MET A 40 -13.70 -1.13 8.17
CA MET A 40 -12.50 -1.51 8.93
C MET A 40 -12.50 -3.00 9.27
N PHE A 41 -11.37 -3.65 9.08
CA PHE A 41 -11.10 -4.99 9.59
C PHE A 41 -9.87 -4.98 10.48
N GLU A 42 -9.92 -5.77 11.55
CA GLU A 42 -8.81 -6.09 12.43
C GLU A 42 -8.31 -7.51 12.12
N PHE A 43 -7.00 -7.67 11.99
CA PHE A 43 -6.38 -8.96 11.88
C PHE A 43 -6.17 -9.55 13.27
N VAL A 44 -6.78 -10.69 13.54
CA VAL A 44 -6.72 -11.39 14.84
C VAL A 44 -5.87 -12.66 14.79
N GLY A 45 -5.24 -12.94 13.65
CA GLY A 45 -4.27 -14.03 13.53
C GLY A 45 -2.88 -13.65 14.04
N ASP A 46 -1.99 -14.64 14.10
CA ASP A 46 -0.59 -14.44 14.48
C ASP A 46 0.29 -14.00 13.30
N GLY A 47 1.27 -13.14 13.59
CA GLY A 47 2.24 -12.67 12.59
C GLY A 47 1.67 -11.65 11.61
N SER A 48 2.13 -11.71 10.36
CA SER A 48 1.71 -10.81 9.28
C SER A 48 0.92 -11.57 8.22
N ALA A 49 -0.12 -10.96 7.66
CA ALA A 49 -0.92 -11.55 6.57
C ALA A 49 -1.04 -10.61 5.39
N SER A 50 -1.13 -11.18 4.19
CA SER A 50 -1.47 -10.45 2.96
C SER A 50 -2.66 -11.14 2.31
N ILE A 51 -3.77 -10.42 2.16
CA ILE A 51 -5.05 -10.97 1.75
C ILE A 51 -5.50 -10.21 0.51
N ARG A 52 -5.83 -10.96 -0.55
CA ARG A 52 -6.37 -10.37 -1.77
C ARG A 52 -7.88 -10.30 -1.68
N GLY A 53 -8.44 -9.10 -1.85
CA GLY A 53 -9.87 -8.86 -1.97
C GLY A 53 -10.45 -9.57 -3.19
N PRO A 54 -11.48 -10.42 -3.04
CA PRO A 54 -12.04 -11.19 -4.15
C PRO A 54 -12.82 -10.34 -5.16
N ALA A 55 -13.40 -9.21 -4.74
CA ALA A 55 -14.21 -8.35 -5.59
C ALA A 55 -13.41 -7.15 -6.13
N SER A 56 -12.62 -6.50 -5.29
CA SER A 56 -11.82 -5.34 -5.69
C SER A 56 -10.48 -5.72 -6.33
N GLY A 57 -9.98 -6.93 -6.06
CA GLY A 57 -8.64 -7.37 -6.44
C GLY A 57 -7.50 -6.72 -5.63
N ARG A 58 -7.81 -5.87 -4.64
CA ARG A 58 -6.83 -5.17 -3.80
C ARG A 58 -6.08 -6.13 -2.89
N VAL A 59 -4.85 -5.78 -2.54
CA VAL A 59 -4.06 -6.55 -1.57
C VAL A 59 -4.00 -5.80 -0.26
N TYR A 60 -4.60 -6.39 0.77
CA TYR A 60 -4.64 -5.89 2.14
C TYR A 60 -3.53 -6.56 2.94
N ARG A 61 -2.58 -5.78 3.45
CA ARG A 61 -1.43 -6.30 4.20
C ARG A 61 -1.52 -5.87 5.66
N PHE A 62 -1.66 -6.86 6.53
CA PHE A 62 -1.64 -6.70 7.98
C PHE A 62 -0.23 -7.00 8.48
N ALA A 63 0.35 -6.06 9.23
CA ALA A 63 1.72 -6.17 9.70
C ALA A 63 1.87 -7.08 10.94
N ALA A 64 0.83 -7.11 11.80
CA ALA A 64 0.82 -7.83 13.06
C ALA A 64 -0.61 -8.17 13.50
N ALA A 65 -0.74 -9.06 14.49
CA ALA A 65 -1.97 -9.25 15.24
C ALA A 65 -2.47 -7.92 15.85
N GLY A 66 -3.77 -7.67 15.77
CA GLY A 66 -4.42 -6.44 16.19
C GLY A 66 -4.33 -5.29 15.18
N ASP A 67 -3.61 -5.48 14.06
CA ASP A 67 -3.51 -4.46 13.02
C ASP A 67 -4.85 -4.22 12.32
N ARG A 68 -5.15 -2.96 12.00
CA ARG A 68 -6.46 -2.54 11.47
C ARG A 68 -6.30 -1.88 10.13
N LEU A 69 -7.07 -2.34 9.16
CA LEU A 69 -6.96 -1.86 7.79
C LEU A 69 -8.32 -1.57 7.18
N ARG A 70 -8.36 -0.50 6.36
CA ARG A 70 -9.53 -0.13 5.58
C ARG A 70 -9.63 -0.99 4.33
N VAL A 71 -10.76 -1.64 4.20
CA VAL A 71 -11.07 -2.59 3.16
C VAL A 71 -12.26 -2.09 2.36
N ASP A 72 -12.27 -2.34 1.07
CA ASP A 72 -13.44 -2.16 0.21
C ASP A 72 -14.64 -2.98 0.73
N ALA A 73 -15.79 -2.33 0.93
CA ALA A 73 -16.99 -3.01 1.42
C ALA A 73 -17.47 -4.16 0.51
N ARG A 74 -17.09 -4.18 -0.77
CA ARG A 74 -17.41 -5.26 -1.70
C ARG A 74 -16.65 -6.55 -1.37
N ASP A 75 -15.47 -6.46 -0.74
CA ASP A 75 -14.68 -7.63 -0.33
C ASP A 75 -15.15 -8.22 1.01
N ARG A 76 -16.02 -7.51 1.74
CA ARG A 76 -16.56 -7.91 3.04
C ARG A 76 -16.98 -9.38 3.14
N PRO A 77 -17.83 -9.93 2.25
CA PRO A 77 -18.31 -11.31 2.40
C PRO A 77 -17.17 -12.34 2.31
N GLY A 78 -16.17 -12.09 1.48
CA GLY A 78 -15.01 -12.99 1.38
C GLY A 78 -14.07 -12.88 2.56
N LEU A 79 -13.92 -11.68 3.14
CA LEU A 79 -13.04 -11.45 4.28
C LEU A 79 -13.65 -11.89 5.61
N LEU A 80 -14.98 -11.82 5.75
CA LEU A 80 -15.69 -12.37 6.92
C LEU A 80 -15.59 -13.90 7.01
N ALA A 81 -15.33 -14.59 5.90
CA ALA A 81 -15.12 -16.04 5.91
C ALA A 81 -13.75 -16.43 6.48
N LEU A 82 -12.81 -15.48 6.64
CA LEU A 82 -11.48 -15.75 7.18
C LEU A 82 -11.50 -15.66 8.71
N PRO A 83 -11.18 -16.74 9.43
CA PRO A 83 -11.20 -16.74 10.90
C PRO A 83 -10.15 -15.80 11.51
N ALA A 84 -9.12 -15.43 10.75
CA ALA A 84 -8.09 -14.49 11.15
C ALA A 84 -8.49 -13.01 10.99
N LEU A 85 -9.71 -12.71 10.51
CA LEU A 85 -10.20 -11.36 10.33
C LEU A 85 -11.46 -11.11 11.14
N ARG A 86 -11.51 -9.92 11.75
CA ARG A 86 -12.68 -9.45 12.50
C ARG A 86 -13.12 -8.10 11.95
N TRP A 87 -14.39 -7.97 11.60
CA TRP A 87 -14.95 -6.67 11.24
C TRP A 87 -15.04 -5.77 12.48
N VAL A 88 -14.57 -4.53 12.36
CA VAL A 88 -14.61 -3.52 13.41
C VAL A 88 -15.40 -2.32 12.91
N ARG A 89 -16.31 -1.81 13.73
CA ARG A 89 -17.20 -0.69 13.39
C ARG A 89 -16.63 0.63 13.89
#